data_AF-A0A5K0WTK0-F1
#
_entry.id   AF-A0A5K0WTK0-F1
#
_cell.length_a   1.000
_cell.length_b   1.000
_cell.length_c   1.000
_cell.angle_alpha   90.00
_cell.angle_beta   90.00
_cell.angle_gamma   90.00
#
_symmetry.space_group_name_H-M   'P 1'
#
loop_
_entity.id
_entity.type
_entity.pdbx_description
1 polymer ?
#
loop_
_entity_poly.entity_id
_entity_poly.type
_entity_poly.pdbx_seq_one_letter_code
_entity_poly.pdbx_strand_id
1 'polypeptide(L)' 'DRQCACKDDILPDGFKVKKGDGVNHITYAMGRMKYIWGDDAEDFRPERWLQDGVFKPESPFKFPAFH' A
#
# COMPACT_ATOMS: atom_id res chain seq x y z
N ASP A 1 -4.60 -4.31 9.13
CA ASP A 1 -5.47 -5.44 9.53
C ASP A 1 -5.08 -6.73 8.85
N ARG A 2 -5.27 -7.84 9.57
CA ARG A 2 -5.15 -9.20 9.02
C ARG A 2 -6.56 -9.67 8.67
N GLN A 3 -6.78 -9.94 7.39
CA GLN A 3 -8.00 -10.59 6.92
C GLN A 3 -7.68 -12.05 6.59
N CYS A 4 -8.68 -12.91 6.63
CA CYS A 4 -8.53 -14.30 6.23
C CYS A 4 -9.37 -14.58 4.98
N ALA A 5 -8.83 -15.35 4.05
CA ALA A 5 -9.55 -15.72 2.84
C ALA A 5 -10.76 -16.61 3.16
N CYS A 6 -11.97 -16.18 2.77
CA CYS A 6 -13.19 -16.94 3.01
C CYS A 6 -13.36 -18.14 2.05
N LYS A 7 -12.66 -18.10 0.92
CA LYS A 7 -12.66 -19.11 -0.15
C LYS A 7 -11.30 -19.09 -0.85
N ASP A 8 -11.04 -20.11 -1.65
CA ASP A 8 -9.86 -20.15 -2.51
C ASP A 8 -9.94 -19.06 -3.58
N ASP A 9 -8.81 -18.41 -3.88
CA ASP A 9 -8.71 -17.33 -4.86
C ASP A 9 -7.33 -17.27 -5.51
N ILE A 10 -7.22 -16.53 -6.62
CA ILE A 10 -5.97 -16.26 -7.33
C ILE A 10 -5.77 -14.75 -7.39
N LEU A 11 -4.71 -14.26 -6.76
CA LEU A 11 -4.35 -12.85 -6.76
C LEU A 11 -3.93 -12.38 -8.16
N PRO A 12 -3.93 -11.06 -8.43
CA PRO A 12 -3.56 -10.51 -9.74
C PRO A 12 -2.15 -10.88 -10.24
N ASP A 13 -1.25 -11.26 -9.33
CA ASP A 13 0.10 -11.74 -9.62
C ASP A 13 0.17 -13.27 -9.91
N GLY A 14 -0.97 -13.96 -9.85
CA GLY A 14 -1.09 -15.40 -10.03
C GLY A 14 -0.91 -16.21 -8.74
N PHE A 15 -0.68 -15.56 -7.59
CA PHE A 15 -0.53 -16.26 -6.32
C PHE A 15 -1.85 -16.89 -5.87
N LYS A 16 -1.82 -18.18 -5.53
CA LYS A 16 -3.00 -18.93 -5.09
C LYS A 16 -3.16 -18.83 -3.58
N VAL A 17 -4.27 -18.27 -3.14
CA VAL A 17 -4.64 -18.14 -1.72
C VAL A 17 -5.70 -19.19 -1.42
N LYS A 18 -5.53 -19.96 -0.34
CA LYS A 18 -6.51 -20.95 0.10
C LYS A 18 -7.44 -20.36 1.16
N LYS A 19 -8.64 -20.93 1.27
CA LYS A 19 -9.55 -20.64 2.39
C LYS A 19 -8.81 -20.80 3.73
N GLY A 20 -8.86 -19.76 4.55
CA GLY A 20 -8.21 -19.70 5.86
C GLY A 20 -6.82 -19.07 5.86
N ASP A 21 -6.21 -18.83 4.68
CA ASP A 21 -4.93 -18.13 4.60
C ASP A 21 -5.08 -16.68 5.07
N GLY A 22 -4.07 -16.21 5.80
CA GLY A 22 -4.00 -14.84 6.29
C GLY A 22 -3.46 -13.90 5.22
N VAL A 23 -4.21 -12.86 4.90
CA VAL A 23 -3.81 -11.75 4.04
C VAL A 23 -3.58 -10.53 4.92
N ASN A 24 -2.36 -9.99 4.89
CA ASN A 24 -1.97 -8.85 5.71
C ASN A 24 -1.80 -7.61 4.83
N HIS A 25 -2.56 -6.57 5.14
CA HIS A 25 -2.32 -5.25 4.58
C HIS A 25 -1.44 -4.45 5.53
N ILE A 26 -0.14 -4.36 5.23
CA ILE A 26 0.88 -3.74 6.09
C ILE A 26 1.23 -2.35 5.58
N THR A 27 0.37 -1.37 5.87
CA THR A 27 0.54 0.03 5.44
C THR A 27 1.90 0.61 5.82
N TYR A 28 2.43 0.25 6.99
CA TYR A 28 3.75 0.72 7.46
C TYR A 28 4.88 0.31 6.52
N ALA A 29 4.87 -0.95 6.05
CA ALA A 29 5.88 -1.47 5.14
C ALA A 29 5.70 -0.85 3.74
N MET A 30 4.45 -0.80 3.25
CA MET A 30 4.13 -0.17 1.96
C MET A 30 4.59 1.30 1.90
N GLY A 31 4.46 2.05 3.00
CA GLY A 31 4.94 3.43 3.11
C GLY A 31 6.45 3.62 2.96
N ARG A 32 7.24 2.55 3.01
CA ARG A 32 8.72 2.55 2.90
C ARG A 32 9.24 1.74 1.73
N MET A 33 8.36 1.14 0.93
CA MET A 33 8.78 0.33 -0.21
C MET A 33 9.30 1.22 -1.34
N LYS A 34 10.57 1.04 -1.69
CA LYS A 34 11.19 1.73 -2.84
C LYS A 34 10.46 1.48 -4.16
N TYR A 35 9.89 0.29 -4.33
CA TYR A 35 9.05 -0.04 -5.48
C TYR A 35 7.85 0.89 -5.65
N ILE A 36 7.30 1.40 -4.54
CA ILE A 36 6.13 2.29 -4.53
C ILE A 36 6.56 3.77 -4.53
N TRP A 37 7.57 4.12 -3.74
CA TRP A 37 7.92 5.51 -3.43
C TRP A 37 9.17 6.05 -4.15
N GLY A 38 9.95 5.18 -4.80
CA GLY A 38 11.27 5.50 -5.35
C GLY A 38 12.39 5.29 -4.34
N ASP A 39 13.62 5.65 -4.71
CA ASP A 39 14.78 5.49 -3.83
C ASP A 39 14.72 6.37 -2.57
N ASP A 40 13.95 7.44 -2.62
CA ASP A 40 13.70 8.42 -1.54
C ASP A 40 12.50 8.03 -0.65
N ALA A 41 12.16 6.75 -0.58
CA ALA A 41 11.04 6.22 0.21
C ALA A 41 11.16 6.49 1.72
N GLU A 42 12.38 6.68 2.22
CA GLU A 42 12.67 6.95 3.63
C GLU A 42 12.78 8.44 3.95
N ASP A 43 12.78 9.30 2.93
CA ASP A 43 12.94 10.73 3.08
C ASP A 43 11.60 11.41 3.38
N PHE A 44 11.61 12.34 4.35
CA PHE A 44 10.47 13.20 4.61
C PHE A 44 10.32 14.22 3.47
N ARG A 45 9.36 13.98 2.58
CA ARG A 45 9.10 14.79 1.38
C ARG A 45 7.65 15.26 1.30
N PRO A 46 7.30 16.40 1.93
CA PRO A 46 5.94 16.93 1.89
C PRO A 46 5.49 17.30 0.47
N GLU A 47 6.43 17.57 -0.45
CA GLU A 47 6.16 17.89 -1.86
C GLU A 47 5.47 16.75 -2.61
N ARG A 48 5.46 15.52 -2.07
CA ARG A 48 4.71 14.39 -2.64
C ARG A 48 3.19 14.64 -2.62
N TRP A 49 2.72 15.43 -1.66
CA TRP A 49 1.31 15.74 -1.47
C TRP A 49 1.02 17.24 -1.54
N LEU A 50 2.03 18.08 -1.71
CA LEU A 50 1.90 19.53 -1.78
C LEU A 50 2.54 20.05 -3.06
N GLN A 51 1.72 20.63 -3.92
CA GLN A 51 2.16 21.32 -5.12
C GLN A 51 1.80 22.79 -4.98
N ASP A 52 2.81 23.67 -4.91
CA ASP A 52 2.64 25.12 -4.71
C ASP A 52 1.79 25.47 -3.46
N GLY A 53 1.92 24.68 -2.40
CA GLY A 53 1.13 24.83 -1.16
C GLY A 53 -0.30 24.28 -1.24
N VAL A 54 -0.72 23.75 -2.39
CA VAL A 54 -2.02 23.10 -2.58
C VAL A 54 -1.89 21.59 -2.39
N PHE A 55 -2.79 21.02 -1.60
CA PHE A 55 -2.82 19.58 -1.40
C PHE A 55 -3.20 18.85 -2.69
N LYS A 56 -2.34 17.94 -3.12
CA LYS A 56 -2.54 17.02 -4.24
C LYS A 56 -2.59 15.60 -3.68
N PRO A 57 -3.77 14.96 -3.66
CA PRO A 57 -3.89 13.60 -3.16
C PRO A 57 -3.11 12.63 -4.06
N GLU A 58 -2.35 11.75 -3.43
CA GLU A 58 -1.76 10.58 -4.08
C GLU A 58 -2.79 9.45 -4.14
N SER A 59 -2.57 8.44 -4.99
CA SER A 59 -3.48 7.29 -5.09
C SER A 59 -3.78 6.67 -3.70
N PRO A 60 -5.05 6.43 -3.34
CA PRO A 60 -5.42 5.82 -2.06
C PRO A 60 -4.78 4.44 -1.83
N PHE A 61 -4.44 3.74 -2.91
CA PHE A 61 -3.74 2.45 -2.86
C PHE A 61 -2.24 2.58 -2.61
N LYS A 62 -1.66 3.74 -2.96
CA LYS A 62 -0.25 4.07 -2.75
C LYS A 62 -0.02 4.66 -1.36
N PHE A 63 -0.96 5.46 -0.87
CA PHE A 63 -0.92 6.06 0.47
C PHE A 63 -2.17 5.72 1.29
N PRO A 64 -2.31 4.48 1.78
CA PRO A 64 -3.51 4.05 2.52
C PRO A 64 -3.43 4.40 4.02
N ALA A 65 -2.90 5.59 4.35
CA ALA A 65 -2.76 6.04 5.74
C ALA A 65 -4.11 6.39 6.40
N PHE A 66 -5.11 6.72 5.57
CA PHE A 66 -6.46 7.07 5.99
C PHE A 66 -7.43 6.12 5.29
N HIS A 67 -7.86 5.06 5.99
CA HIS A 67 -8.81 4.05 5.55
C HIS A 67 -9.84 3.80 6.65
#